data_AF-A0A7S2G9L7-F1
#
_entry.id   AF-A0A7S2G9L7-F1
#
_cell.length_a   1.000
_cell.length_b   1.000
_cell.length_c   1.000
_cell.angle_alpha   90.00
_cell.angle_beta   90.00
_cell.angle_gamma   90.00
#
_symmetry.space_group_name_H-M   'P 1'
#
loop_
_entity.id
_entity.type
_entity.pdbx_description
1 polymer ?
#
loop_
_entity_poly.entity_id
_entity_poly.type
_entity_poly.pdbx_seq_one_letter_code
_entity_poly.pdbx_strand_id
1 'polypeptide(L)'
;YGYVTSCPSNLGTGMRASVHVKVPNLTSDGTDLKAKEAAKPLGLSVRGTGGEHTPIGADGTIDLSPSNRLFITEAEIITKLYNGIKLLMEKEAAAGAASVPAPAAEEAAPAEEAAPAEEAPAEA
;
A
#
# COMPACT_ATOMS: atom_id res chain seq x y z
N TYR A 1 -3.10 -5.09 24.82
CA TYR A 1 -2.63 -3.93 24.03
C TYR A 1 -1.77 -4.32 22.83
N GLY A 2 -1.29 -5.57 22.72
CA GLY A 2 -0.39 -5.98 21.63
C GLY A 2 1.05 -5.58 21.90
N TYR A 3 1.86 -5.48 20.86
CA TYR A 3 3.24 -4.99 20.90
C TYR A 3 3.27 -3.51 21.28
N VAL A 4 4.19 -3.19 22.19
CA VAL A 4 4.49 -1.82 22.60
C VAL A 4 5.65 -1.30 21.75
N THR A 5 5.41 -0.22 21.02
CA THR A 5 6.39 0.38 20.10
C THR A 5 6.58 1.85 20.43
N SER A 6 7.75 2.42 20.12
CA SER A 6 8.03 3.84 20.31
C SER A 6 7.14 4.74 19.44
N CYS A 7 6.80 4.29 18.22
CA CYS A 7 5.86 4.99 17.36
C CYS A 7 4.42 4.65 17.75
N PRO A 8 3.57 5.63 18.13
CA PRO A 8 2.18 5.36 18.52
C PRO A 8 1.35 4.71 17.41
N SER A 9 1.67 4.96 16.14
CA SER A 9 0.94 4.39 14.99
C SER A 9 1.16 2.88 14.82
N ASN A 10 2.16 2.29 15.48
CA ASN A 10 2.49 0.87 15.39
C ASN A 10 2.03 0.06 16.62
N LEU A 11 1.32 0.68 17.56
CA LEU A 11 0.74 -0.04 18.70
C LEU A 11 -0.28 -1.08 18.23
N GLY A 12 -0.32 -2.25 18.90
CA GLY A 12 -1.19 -3.36 18.51
C GLY A 12 -0.40 -4.48 17.89
N THR A 13 -0.62 -4.77 16.60
CA THR A 13 0.11 -5.86 15.91
C THR A 13 1.57 -5.52 15.61
N GLY A 14 1.97 -4.24 15.64
CA GLY A 14 3.29 -3.83 15.14
C GLY A 14 3.47 -3.96 13.63
N MET A 15 2.52 -4.58 12.92
CA MET A 15 2.59 -4.88 11.49
C MET A 15 2.27 -3.65 10.65
N ARG A 16 3.18 -3.31 9.73
CA ARG A 16 2.89 -2.39 8.63
C ARG A 16 2.92 -3.16 7.32
N ALA A 17 1.75 -3.29 6.70
CA ALA A 17 1.60 -3.82 5.36
C ALA A 17 1.26 -2.69 4.40
N SER A 18 1.94 -2.66 3.26
CA SER A 18 1.68 -1.75 2.15
C SER A 18 1.94 -2.44 0.82
N VAL A 19 1.27 -1.98 -0.23
CA VAL A 19 1.56 -2.37 -1.61
C VAL A 19 1.65 -1.13 -2.50
N HIS A 20 2.55 -1.18 -3.47
CA HIS A 20 2.56 -0.23 -4.57
C HIS A 20 1.61 -0.72 -5.66
N VAL A 21 0.66 0.12 -6.07
CA VAL A 21 -0.35 -0.21 -7.07
C VAL A 21 -0.40 0.91 -8.11
N LYS A 22 -0.38 0.54 -9.38
CA LYS A 22 -0.58 1.46 -10.51
C LYS A 22 -2.08 1.68 -10.70
N VAL A 23 -2.51 2.94 -10.58
CA VAL A 23 -3.91 3.37 -10.81
C VAL A 23 -3.97 4.62 -11.70
N PRO A 24 -3.39 4.56 -12.92
CA PRO A 24 -3.23 5.72 -13.79
C PRO A 24 -4.56 6.41 -14.16
N ASN A 25 -5.68 5.68 -14.22
CA ASN A 25 -6.98 6.26 -14.55
C ASN A 25 -7.58 7.02 -13.37
N LEU A 26 -7.48 6.47 -12.15
CA LEU A 26 -7.90 7.17 -10.93
C LEU A 26 -7.00 8.35 -10.58
N THR A 27 -5.75 8.39 -11.06
CA THR A 27 -4.82 9.52 -10.86
C THR A 27 -4.61 10.38 -12.10
N SER A 28 -5.47 10.24 -13.11
CA SER A 28 -5.35 10.91 -14.41
C SER A 28 -5.36 12.45 -14.32
N ASP A 29 -5.99 13.01 -13.30
CA ASP A 29 -6.00 14.45 -13.00
C ASP A 29 -4.72 14.93 -12.29
N GLY A 30 -3.71 14.08 -12.14
CA GLY A 30 -2.46 14.38 -11.46
C GLY A 30 -2.60 14.45 -9.93
N THR A 31 -3.75 14.07 -9.39
CA THR A 31 -4.02 14.01 -7.95
C THR A 31 -4.39 12.61 -7.49
N ASP A 32 -4.29 12.35 -6.19
CA ASP A 32 -4.70 11.10 -5.56
C ASP A 32 -6.10 11.19 -4.91
N LEU A 33 -6.87 12.23 -5.22
CA LEU A 33 -8.16 12.48 -4.57
C LEU A 33 -9.16 11.35 -4.83
N LYS A 34 -9.33 10.92 -6.09
CA LYS A 34 -10.26 9.82 -6.42
C LYS A 34 -9.82 8.49 -5.80
N ALA A 35 -8.50 8.23 -5.77
CA ALA A 35 -7.95 7.05 -5.13
C ALA A 35 -8.21 7.07 -3.61
N LYS A 36 -8.01 8.22 -2.95
CA LYS A 36 -8.32 8.43 -1.52
C LYS A 36 -9.80 8.25 -1.22
N GLU A 37 -10.68 8.82 -2.05
CA GLU A 37 -12.14 8.65 -1.91
C GLU A 37 -12.58 7.20 -2.07
N ALA A 38 -11.93 6.46 -2.97
CA ALA A 38 -12.17 5.04 -3.15
C ALA A 38 -11.70 4.19 -1.96
N ALA A 39 -10.55 4.53 -1.40
CA ALA A 39 -9.87 3.77 -0.34
C ALA A 39 -10.40 4.07 1.08
N LYS A 40 -10.82 5.31 1.34
CA LYS A 40 -11.23 5.77 2.69
C LYS A 40 -12.37 4.96 3.32
N PRO A 41 -13.46 4.60 2.62
CA PRO A 41 -14.53 3.76 3.18
C PRO A 41 -14.06 2.35 3.57
N LEU A 42 -12.93 1.90 3.02
CA LEU A 42 -12.36 0.57 3.26
C LEU A 42 -11.35 0.56 4.41
N GLY A 43 -11.12 1.71 5.06
CA GLY A 43 -10.11 1.84 6.11
C GLY A 43 -8.68 1.75 5.57
N LEU A 44 -8.47 2.22 4.34
CA LEU A 44 -7.17 2.23 3.68
C LEU A 44 -6.68 3.67 3.51
N SER A 45 -5.36 3.84 3.64
CA SER A 45 -4.63 5.07 3.42
C SER A 45 -3.91 4.99 2.08
N VAL A 46 -3.98 6.07 1.31
CA VAL A 46 -3.28 6.26 0.03
C VAL A 46 -2.22 7.33 0.22
N ARG A 47 -1.00 7.04 -0.24
CA ARG A 47 0.18 7.91 -0.17
C ARG A 47 0.94 7.88 -1.50
N GLY A 48 1.80 8.87 -1.72
CA GLY A 48 2.79 8.82 -2.80
C GLY A 48 3.91 7.81 -2.50
N THR A 49 4.74 7.52 -3.51
CA THR A 49 5.77 6.46 -3.45
C THR A 49 6.97 6.80 -2.57
N GLY A 50 7.19 8.08 -2.25
CA GLY A 50 8.28 8.52 -1.38
C GLY A 50 7.89 8.68 0.09
N GLY A 51 6.68 8.28 0.49
CA GLY A 51 6.20 8.34 1.87
C GLY A 51 5.25 9.51 2.15
N GLU A 52 5.27 9.99 3.40
CA GLU A 52 4.32 10.99 3.89
C GLU A 52 4.46 12.32 3.13
N HIS A 53 3.37 12.79 2.54
CA HIS A 53 3.27 14.01 1.73
C HIS A 53 3.98 14.00 0.37
N THR A 54 4.44 12.84 -0.10
CA THR A 54 5.02 12.75 -1.44
C THR A 54 3.94 12.72 -2.51
N PRO A 55 4.20 13.35 -3.69
CA PRO A 55 3.29 13.25 -4.81
C PRO A 55 3.21 11.80 -5.30
N ILE A 56 2.12 11.50 -6.00
CA ILE A 56 1.99 10.23 -6.72
C ILE A 56 3.15 10.04 -7.70
N GLY A 57 3.47 8.78 -7.98
CA GLY A 57 4.41 8.46 -9.06
C GLY A 57 3.90 9.07 -10.38
N ALA A 58 4.82 9.52 -11.24
CA ALA A 58 4.47 10.07 -12.55
C ALA A 58 3.68 9.07 -13.43
N ASP A 59 3.78 7.79 -13.11
CA ASP A 59 3.08 6.66 -13.71
C ASP A 59 1.73 6.32 -13.04
N GLY A 60 1.29 7.12 -12.06
CA GLY A 60 0.09 6.86 -11.28
C GLY A 60 0.26 5.79 -10.20
N THR A 61 1.49 5.49 -9.79
CA THR A 61 1.75 4.57 -8.68
C THR A 61 1.44 5.22 -7.33
N ILE A 62 0.70 4.49 -6.49
CA ILE A 62 0.37 4.87 -5.11
C ILE A 62 0.85 3.81 -4.11
N ASP A 63 1.16 4.22 -2.89
CA ASP A 63 1.33 3.35 -1.72
C ASP A 63 -0.02 3.21 -0.99
N LEU A 64 -0.56 1.99 -0.96
CA LEU A 64 -1.80 1.63 -0.29
C LEU A 64 -1.54 0.81 0.96
N SER A 65 -2.05 1.26 2.11
CA SER A 65 -1.89 0.54 3.39
C SER A 65 -3.12 0.63 4.30
N PRO A 66 -3.40 -0.36 5.17
CA PRO A 66 -4.47 -0.26 6.15
C PRO A 66 -4.18 0.81 7.21
N SER A 67 -5.19 1.62 7.55
CA SER A 67 -5.05 2.73 8.50
C SER A 67 -5.00 2.28 9.96
N ASN A 68 -5.70 1.18 10.28
CA ASN A 68 -5.86 0.71 11.66
C ASN A 68 -4.94 -0.48 11.92
N ARG A 69 -4.34 -0.53 13.11
CA ARG A 69 -3.43 -1.60 13.56
C ARG A 69 -3.70 -2.06 15.01
N LEU A 70 -4.44 -1.26 15.77
CA LEU A 70 -4.78 -1.53 17.17
C LEU A 70 -6.11 -2.27 17.26
N PHE A 71 -6.19 -3.26 18.16
CA PHE A 71 -7.39 -4.08 18.40
C PHE A 71 -7.90 -4.86 17.17
N ILE A 72 -6.98 -5.24 16.27
CA ILE A 72 -7.24 -6.15 15.14
C ILE A 72 -6.07 -7.12 15.02
N THR A 73 -6.28 -8.22 14.30
CA THR A 73 -5.24 -9.23 13.99
C THR A 73 -4.49 -8.90 12.69
N GLU A 74 -3.30 -9.46 12.53
CA GLU A 74 -2.50 -9.39 11.31
C GLU A 74 -3.26 -9.96 10.10
N ALA A 75 -4.02 -11.05 10.31
CA ALA A 75 -4.85 -11.64 9.26
C ALA A 75 -5.95 -10.68 8.77
N GLU A 76 -6.57 -9.92 9.68
CA GLU A 76 -7.55 -8.88 9.30
C GLU A 76 -6.90 -7.71 8.55
N ILE A 77 -5.67 -7.33 8.91
CA ILE A 77 -4.89 -6.30 8.19
C ILE A 77 -4.70 -6.72 6.73
N ILE A 78 -4.22 -7.93 6.50
CA ILE A 78 -4.00 -8.45 5.15
C ILE A 78 -5.31 -8.65 4.39
N THR A 79 -6.36 -9.14 5.06
CA THR A 79 -7.68 -9.31 4.43
C THR A 79 -8.26 -7.96 3.97
N LYS A 80 -8.14 -6.91 4.79
CA LYS A 80 -8.55 -5.55 4.40
C LYS A 80 -7.77 -5.04 3.21
N LEU A 81 -6.45 -5.26 3.20
CA LEU A 81 -5.60 -4.86 2.08
C LEU A 81 -6.00 -5.57 0.79
N TYR A 82 -6.20 -6.89 0.83
CA TYR A 82 -6.64 -7.70 -0.31
C TYR A 82 -7.99 -7.24 -0.88
N ASN A 83 -9.01 -7.11 -0.02
CA ASN A 83 -10.34 -6.63 -0.43
C ASN A 83 -10.27 -5.20 -0.98
N GLY A 84 -9.41 -4.38 -0.38
CA GLY A 84 -9.06 -3.05 -0.83
C GLY A 84 -8.56 -3.00 -2.27
N ILE A 85 -7.52 -3.78 -2.55
CA ILE A 85 -6.90 -3.88 -3.88
C ILE A 85 -7.94 -4.33 -4.90
N LYS A 86 -8.72 -5.37 -4.59
CA LYS A 86 -9.75 -5.88 -5.49
C LYS A 86 -10.75 -4.81 -5.90
N LEU A 87 -11.32 -4.09 -4.94
CA LEU A 87 -12.26 -2.99 -5.19
C LEU A 87 -11.61 -1.81 -5.92
N LEU A 88 -10.35 -1.50 -5.60
CA LEU A 88 -9.61 -0.44 -6.26
C LEU A 88 -9.38 -0.76 -7.73
N MET A 89 -9.04 -2.01 -8.06
CA MET A 89 -8.87 -2.48 -9.44
C MET A 89 -10.19 -2.45 -10.22
N GLU A 90 -11.32 -2.77 -9.59
CA GLU A 90 -12.64 -2.63 -10.21
C GLU A 90 -12.95 -1.16 -10.55
N LYS A 91 -12.63 -0.23 -9.65
CA LYS A 91 -12.80 1.22 -9.88
C LYS A 91 -11.85 1.76 -10.92
N GLU A 92 -10.60 1.31 -10.93
CA GLU A 92 -9.60 1.65 -11.93
C GLU A 92 -10.04 1.19 -13.33
N ALA A 93 -10.55 -0.05 -13.45
CA ALA A 93 -11.09 -0.56 -14.71
C ALA A 93 -12.33 0.23 -15.17
N ALA A 94 -13.23 0.59 -14.26
CA ALA A 94 -14.40 1.41 -14.57
C ALA A 94 -14.00 2.83 -15.01
N ALA A 95 -12.97 3.42 -14.41
CA ALA A 95 -12.42 4.70 -14.82
C ALA A 95 -11.73 4.61 -16.20
N GLY A 96 -10.98 3.53 -16.45
CA GLY A 96 -10.34 3.26 -17.75
C GLY A 96 -11.31 2.89 -18.87
N ALA A 97 -12.48 2.31 -18.58
CA ALA A 97 -13.53 2.08 -19.58
C ALA A 97 -14.10 3.39 -20.17
N ALA A 98 -13.92 4.52 -19.47
CA ALA A 98 -14.21 5.85 -20.01
C ALA A 98 -13.05 6.45 -20.83
N SER A 99 -11.85 5.87 -20.79
CA SER A 99 -10.64 6.34 -21.51
C SER A 99 -9.63 5.20 -21.72
N VAL A 100 -9.68 4.50 -22.85
CA VAL A 100 -8.78 3.37 -23.18
C VAL A 100 -7.61 3.91 -24.04
N PRO A 101 -6.32 3.59 -23.77
CA PRO A 101 -5.79 2.22 -23.77
C PRO A 101 -4.95 1.72 -22.59
N ALA A 102 -4.85 0.39 -22.57
CA ALA A 102 -4.36 -0.56 -21.56
C ALA A 102 -3.00 -0.27 -20.91
N PRO A 103 -2.76 -0.70 -19.65
CA PRO A 103 -1.41 -0.68 -19.10
C PRO A 103 -0.59 -1.83 -19.69
N ALA A 104 0.57 -1.46 -20.24
CA ALA A 104 1.65 -2.37 -20.58
C ALA A 104 2.06 -3.17 -19.34
N ALA A 105 2.16 -4.48 -19.50
CA ALA A 105 2.90 -5.33 -18.59
C ALA A 105 4.37 -4.86 -18.61
N GLU A 106 4.88 -4.41 -17.47
CA GLU A 106 6.30 -4.12 -17.29
C GLU A 106 6.80 -4.93 -16.09
N GLU A 107 7.98 -5.51 -16.29
CA GLU A 107 8.58 -6.65 -15.60
C GLU A 107 8.52 -6.62 -14.07
N ALA A 108 8.24 -7.81 -13.51
CA ALA A 108 8.55 -8.12 -12.13
C ALA A 108 10.05 -7.88 -11.90
N ALA A 109 10.38 -6.91 -11.05
CA ALA A 109 11.74 -6.74 -10.57
C ALA A 109 12.22 -8.07 -9.95
N PRO A 110 13.43 -8.55 -10.31
CA PRO A 110 13.93 -9.81 -9.78
C PRO A 110 14.08 -9.70 -8.26
N ALA A 111 13.64 -10.75 -7.57
CA ALA A 111 13.78 -10.89 -6.13
C ALA A 111 15.27 -10.78 -5.75
N GLU A 112 15.62 -9.74 -5.01
CA GLU A 112 16.95 -9.64 -4.40
C GLU A 112 17.03 -10.70 -3.29
N GLU A 113 17.96 -11.64 -3.51
CA GLU A 113 18.26 -12.78 -2.65
C GLU A 113 18.66 -12.30 -1.25
N ALA A 114 17.97 -12.76 -0.22
CA ALA A 114 18.26 -12.42 1.16
C ALA A 114 19.68 -12.87 1.52
N ALA A 115 20.58 -11.92 1.76
CA ALA A 115 21.91 -12.19 2.29
C ALA A 115 21.80 -12.86 3.68
N PRO A 116 22.61 -13.88 3.99
CA PRO A 116 22.54 -14.59 5.26
C PRO A 116 22.98 -13.68 6.42
N ALA A 117 22.27 -13.80 7.53
CA ALA A 117 22.51 -13.08 8.76
C ALA A 117 23.94 -13.31 9.29
N GLU A 118 24.70 -12.24 9.47
CA GLU A 118 25.98 -12.26 10.16
C GLU A 118 25.74 -12.38 11.68
N GLU A 119 26.30 -13.42 12.26
CA GLU A 119 26.23 -13.81 13.66
C GLU A 119 26.91 -12.75 14.54
N ALA A 120 26.17 -12.12 15.45
CA ALA A 120 26.73 -11.17 16.40
C ALA A 120 27.69 -11.87 17.37
N PRO A 121 28.92 -11.38 17.61
CA PRO A 121 29.78 -11.96 18.61
C PRO A 121 29.23 -11.66 20.02
N ALA A 122 29.11 -12.73 20.79
CA ALA A 122 28.94 -12.68 22.23
C ALA A 122 30.21 -12.09 22.88
N GLU A 123 30.06 -11.10 23.75
CA GLU A 123 31.09 -10.74 24.73
C GLU A 123 30.47 -10.57 26.13
N ALA A 124 31.32 -10.90 27.09
CA ALA A 124 31.08 -11.27 28.48
C ALA A 124 30.79 -10.11 29.43
#